data_AF-A0A401LZI1-F1
#
_entry.id   AF-A0A401LZI1-F1
#
_cell.length_a   1.000
_cell.length_b   1.000
_cell.length_c   1.000
_cell.angle_alpha   90.00
_cell.angle_beta   90.00
_cell.angle_gamma   90.00
#
_symmetry.space_group_name_H-M   'P 1'
#
loop_
_entity.id
_entity.type
_entity.pdbx_description
1 polymer ?
#
loop_
_entity_poly.entity_id
_entity_poly.type
_entity_poly.pdbx_seq_one_letter_code
_entity_poly.pdbx_strand_id
1 'polypeptide(L)'
;MNALIDTTNPENILYLNFTGKEYATNVQNATVEVRINGQLAESLRPLPIEPEENEQCRFKITSKFNPGDVVRIDALTDDGKYHAWSEVIVPQPLKEIEKIDTLSVEISKSGFTYDRLQYKITFNDRPNEDNYYRILVDLQISIPDYNFDTDETVMKIKHSYGFEAHDDIVLTDGHPSTGDDDDNGIFDNIENKYGVFDDSRFKNSSYTMTVYNNIRAPRYLQLPVNIEVDVVIHLLSITETEYYYLKALNLLESDSYDETINEPIRLPSNVNGGLGVIGISTETSKTIHFPDYWARY
;
A
#
# COMPACT_ATOMS: atom_id res chain seq x y z
N MET A 1 -3.06 18.00 -5.51
CA MET A 1 -2.00 17.28 -6.23
C MET A 1 -1.65 16.06 -5.40
N ASN A 2 -1.92 14.86 -5.90
CA ASN A 2 -1.76 13.62 -5.15
C ASN A 2 -1.01 12.57 -5.98
N ALA A 3 -0.05 11.89 -5.38
CA ALA A 3 0.61 10.71 -5.95
C ALA A 3 1.22 9.88 -4.83
N LEU A 4 1.05 8.57 -4.88
CA LEU A 4 1.84 7.61 -4.11
C LEU A 4 2.69 6.85 -5.13
N ILE A 5 3.99 7.13 -5.16
CA ILE A 5 4.92 6.66 -6.19
C ILE A 5 5.65 5.44 -5.66
N ASP A 6 5.54 4.33 -6.37
CA ASP A 6 6.34 3.14 -6.10
C ASP A 6 7.57 3.15 -7.03
N THR A 7 8.77 3.11 -6.43
CA THR A 7 10.03 3.07 -7.18
C THR A 7 10.25 1.76 -7.95
N THR A 8 9.53 0.69 -7.61
CA THR A 8 9.56 -0.58 -8.36
C THR A 8 8.66 -0.53 -9.60
N ASN A 9 7.64 0.33 -9.59
CA ASN A 9 6.70 0.47 -10.68
C ASN A 9 7.27 1.38 -11.79
N PRO A 10 7.38 0.91 -13.04
CA PRO A 10 7.89 1.71 -14.15
C PRO A 10 6.98 2.89 -14.52
N GLU A 11 5.70 2.84 -14.16
CA GLU A 11 4.72 3.90 -14.48
C GLU A 11 3.92 4.28 -13.24
N ASN A 12 4.07 5.53 -12.80
CA ASN A 12 3.34 6.06 -11.65
C ASN A 12 2.34 7.13 -12.10
N ILE A 13 1.20 7.23 -11.42
CA ILE A 13 0.15 8.20 -11.76
C ILE A 13 0.10 9.31 -10.73
N LEU A 14 0.15 10.56 -11.21
CA LEU A 14 -0.13 11.75 -10.42
C LEU A 14 -1.49 12.30 -10.80
N TYR A 15 -2.29 12.63 -9.78
CA TYR A 15 -3.60 13.23 -9.89
C TYR A 15 -3.54 14.72 -9.55
N LEU A 16 -4.08 15.57 -10.41
CA LEU A 16 -4.07 17.02 -10.26
C LEU A 16 -5.46 17.60 -10.53
N ASN A 17 -6.09 18.19 -9.53
CA ASN A 17 -7.41 18.82 -9.67
C ASN A 17 -7.42 20.15 -8.91
N PHE A 18 -8.29 21.06 -9.31
CA PHE A 18 -8.64 22.21 -8.48
C PHE A 18 -9.48 21.74 -7.30
N THR A 19 -9.13 22.21 -6.10
CA THR A 19 -9.94 21.98 -4.90
C THR A 19 -11.14 22.92 -4.90
N GLY A 20 -12.35 22.37 -4.73
CA GLY A 20 -13.57 23.12 -4.49
C GLY A 20 -14.18 22.77 -3.13
N LYS A 21 -15.17 23.56 -2.70
CA LYS A 21 -15.84 23.36 -1.40
C LYS A 21 -16.71 22.10 -1.37
N GLU A 22 -17.33 21.77 -2.50
CA GLU A 22 -18.26 20.62 -2.60
C GLU A 22 -17.69 19.49 -3.47
N TYR A 23 -16.92 19.82 -4.51
CA TYR A 23 -16.30 18.85 -5.41
C TYR A 23 -14.99 19.41 -6.00
N ALA A 24 -14.09 18.51 -6.36
CA ALA A 24 -12.90 18.85 -7.13
C ALA A 24 -13.24 19.02 -8.61
N THR A 25 -12.49 19.86 -9.34
CA THR A 25 -12.68 20.06 -10.78
C THR A 25 -11.37 19.88 -11.55
N ASN A 26 -11.49 19.48 -12.81
CA ASN A 26 -10.33 19.22 -13.67
C ASN A 26 -9.50 20.47 -13.95
N VAL A 27 -8.19 20.28 -13.98
CA VAL A 27 -7.26 21.25 -14.56
C VAL A 27 -7.11 20.93 -16.06
N GLN A 28 -7.51 21.85 -16.94
CA GLN A 28 -7.50 21.58 -18.40
C GLN A 28 -6.14 21.81 -19.07
N ASN A 29 -5.37 22.80 -18.59
CA ASN A 29 -4.10 23.21 -19.19
C ASN A 29 -3.03 23.32 -18.10
N ALA A 30 -2.38 22.19 -17.80
CA ALA A 30 -1.29 22.14 -16.85
C ALA A 30 -0.08 21.41 -17.41
N THR A 31 1.07 21.79 -16.86
CA THR A 31 2.36 21.12 -17.02
C THR A 31 2.80 20.62 -15.66
N VAL A 32 3.25 19.37 -15.60
CA VAL A 32 3.91 18.82 -14.41
C VAL A 32 5.38 18.63 -14.72
N GLU A 33 6.27 19.18 -13.91
CA GLU A 33 7.71 19.02 -14.03
C GLU A 33 8.23 18.17 -12.88
N VAL A 34 8.95 17.10 -13.20
CA VAL A 34 9.62 16.23 -12.23
C VAL A 34 11.11 16.56 -12.26
N ARG A 35 11.67 16.93 -11.11
CA ARG A 35 13.10 17.18 -10.94
C ARG A 35 13.69 16.20 -9.94
N ILE A 36 14.87 15.68 -10.25
CA ILE A 36 15.63 14.76 -9.39
C ILE A 36 16.95 15.45 -9.07
N ASN A 37 17.24 15.64 -7.78
CA ASN A 37 18.43 16.33 -7.29
C ASN A 37 18.63 17.71 -7.95
N GLY A 38 17.52 18.44 -8.13
CA GLY A 38 17.48 19.76 -8.76
C GLY A 38 17.53 19.78 -10.29
N GLN A 39 17.74 18.65 -10.96
CA GLN A 39 17.77 18.56 -12.42
C GLN A 39 16.42 18.14 -12.97
N LEU A 40 15.94 18.79 -14.04
CA LEU A 40 14.71 18.41 -14.73
C LEU A 40 14.87 17.02 -15.35
N ALA A 41 14.08 16.06 -14.86
CA ALA A 41 14.03 14.69 -15.36
C ALA A 41 12.92 14.54 -16.41
N GLU A 42 11.71 15.04 -16.12
CA GLU A 42 10.55 14.92 -17.01
C GLU A 42 9.68 16.19 -16.99
N SER A 43 9.03 16.46 -18.12
CA SER A 43 7.98 17.48 -18.26
C SER A 43 6.77 16.81 -18.90
N LEU A 44 5.64 16.82 -18.19
CA LEU A 44 4.48 15.99 -18.43
C LEU A 44 3.26 16.84 -18.79
N ARG A 45 2.43 16.28 -19.67
CA ARG A 45 1.13 16.81 -20.07
C ARG A 45 0.02 15.87 -19.60
N PRO A 46 -1.20 16.39 -19.41
CA PRO A 46 -2.31 15.58 -18.93
C PRO A 46 -2.60 14.43 -19.89
N LEU A 47 -2.88 13.26 -19.34
CA LEU A 47 -3.37 12.11 -20.09
C LEU A 47 -4.78 12.39 -20.64
N PRO A 48 -5.18 11.74 -21.74
CA PRO A 48 -6.56 11.79 -22.22
C PRO A 48 -7.56 11.42 -21.11
N ILE A 49 -8.71 12.10 -21.10
CA ILE A 49 -9.80 11.79 -20.19
C ILE A 49 -10.40 10.46 -20.62
N GLU A 50 -10.44 9.48 -19.72
CA GLU A 50 -11.10 8.19 -19.95
C GLU A 50 -12.55 8.29 -19.46
N PRO A 51 -13.57 7.95 -20.29
CA PRO A 51 -14.99 8.16 -19.95
C PRO A 51 -15.52 7.33 -18.78
N GLU A 52 -14.80 6.28 -18.39
CA GLU A 52 -15.25 5.30 -17.38
C GLU A 52 -14.62 5.52 -15.99
N GLU A 53 -13.55 6.31 -15.89
CA GLU A 53 -12.96 6.70 -14.61
C GLU A 53 -13.45 8.09 -14.20
N ASN A 54 -13.56 8.31 -12.88
CA ASN A 54 -13.78 9.65 -12.32
C ASN A 54 -12.94 10.67 -13.09
N GLU A 55 -13.59 11.76 -13.53
CA GLU A 55 -13.02 12.84 -14.34
C GLU A 55 -11.87 13.55 -13.61
N GLN A 56 -10.76 12.87 -13.35
CA GLN A 56 -9.59 13.40 -12.68
C GLN A 56 -8.49 13.61 -13.72
N CYS A 57 -7.84 14.76 -13.65
CA CYS A 57 -6.71 15.04 -14.52
C CYS A 57 -5.48 14.25 -14.02
N ARG A 58 -5.00 13.35 -14.87
CA ARG A 58 -3.93 12.39 -14.59
C ARG A 58 -2.66 12.72 -15.38
N PHE A 59 -1.52 12.46 -14.77
CA PHE A 59 -0.20 12.57 -15.39
C PHE A 59 0.55 11.27 -15.16
N LYS A 60 1.21 10.76 -16.21
CA LYS A 60 2.05 9.56 -16.11
C LYS A 60 3.50 9.95 -15.89
N ILE A 61 4.05 9.57 -14.74
CA ILE A 61 5.46 9.73 -14.39
C ILE A 61 6.18 8.42 -14.76
N THR A 62 7.25 8.53 -15.54
CA THR A 62 8.09 7.38 -15.96
C THR A 62 9.51 7.43 -15.40
N SER A 63 9.77 8.41 -14.53
CA SER A 63 11.10 8.69 -14.02
C SER A 63 11.53 7.57 -13.08
N LYS A 64 12.80 7.19 -13.19
CA LYS A 64 13.41 6.26 -12.25
C LYS A 64 13.94 7.02 -11.05
N PHE A 65 13.50 6.62 -9.87
CA PHE A 65 13.91 7.20 -8.60
C PHE A 65 14.78 6.21 -7.84
N ASN A 66 15.89 6.69 -7.28
CA ASN A 66 16.78 5.88 -6.47
C ASN A 66 16.70 6.32 -5.00
N PRO A 67 16.93 5.39 -4.06
CA PRO A 67 17.02 5.73 -2.63
C PRO A 67 17.94 6.92 -2.35
N GLY A 68 17.44 7.93 -1.63
CA GLY A 68 18.15 9.16 -1.31
C GLY A 68 18.04 10.28 -2.33
N ASP A 69 17.41 10.06 -3.49
CA ASP A 69 17.11 11.14 -4.44
C ASP A 69 16.20 12.19 -3.80
N VAL A 70 16.49 13.47 -4.04
CA VAL A 70 15.57 14.58 -3.74
C VAL A 70 14.66 14.77 -4.94
N VAL A 71 13.41 14.34 -4.82
CA VAL A 71 12.41 14.40 -5.89
C VAL A 71 11.50 15.58 -5.65
N ARG A 72 11.52 16.53 -6.58
CA ARG A 72 10.65 17.70 -6.58
C ARG A 72 9.68 17.62 -7.74
N ILE A 73 8.38 17.75 -7.45
CA ILE A 73 7.33 17.76 -8.45
C ILE A 73 6.64 19.11 -8.41
N ASP A 74 6.65 19.85 -9.52
CA ASP A 74 5.95 21.11 -9.68
C ASP A 74 4.79 20.93 -10.67
N ALA A 75 3.61 21.43 -10.34
CA ALA A 75 2.44 21.50 -11.19
C ALA A 75 2.08 22.96 -11.45
N LEU A 76 2.05 23.37 -12.72
CA LEU A 76 1.77 24.74 -13.14
C LEU A 76 0.64 24.75 -14.15
N THR A 77 -0.26 25.74 -14.06
CA THR A 77 -1.14 26.04 -15.19
C THR A 77 -0.38 26.76 -16.28
N ASP A 78 -0.74 26.54 -17.55
CA ASP A 78 0.00 27.11 -18.69
C ASP A 78 -0.07 28.65 -18.74
N ASP A 79 -1.11 29.24 -18.13
CA ASP A 79 -1.24 30.69 -17.95
C ASP A 79 -0.37 31.24 -16.79
N GLY A 80 0.33 30.37 -16.05
CA GLY A 80 1.15 30.71 -14.90
C GLY A 80 0.37 31.16 -13.66
N LYS A 81 -0.96 31.07 -13.67
CA LYS A 81 -1.80 31.59 -12.58
C LYS A 81 -1.70 30.75 -11.31
N TYR A 82 -1.61 29.44 -11.45
CA TYR A 82 -1.53 28.51 -10.32
C TYR A 82 -0.25 27.70 -10.40
N HIS A 83 0.35 27.52 -9.23
CA HIS A 83 1.57 26.74 -9.04
C HIS A 83 1.45 26.00 -7.71
N ALA A 84 1.55 24.67 -7.78
CA ALA A 84 1.66 23.81 -6.62
C ALA A 84 2.90 22.95 -6.74
N TRP A 85 3.55 22.60 -5.64
CA TRP A 85 4.74 21.76 -5.68
C TRP A 85 4.95 20.98 -4.39
N SER A 86 5.66 19.85 -4.49
CA SER A 86 6.12 19.07 -3.35
C SER A 86 7.55 18.63 -3.57
N GLU A 87 8.29 18.42 -2.48
CA GLU A 87 9.65 17.91 -2.49
C GLU A 87 9.78 16.85 -1.40
N VAL A 88 10.28 15.67 -1.78
CA VAL A 88 10.41 14.50 -0.92
C VAL A 88 11.73 13.82 -1.18
N ILE A 89 12.29 13.20 -0.15
CA ILE A 89 13.48 12.36 -0.27
C ILE A 89 13.01 10.93 -0.43
N VAL A 90 13.50 10.23 -1.46
CA VAL A 90 13.19 8.81 -1.67
C VAL A 90 13.73 8.03 -0.47
N PRO A 91 12.88 7.29 0.27
CA PRO A 91 13.32 6.57 1.45
C PRO A 91 14.35 5.52 1.08
N GLN A 92 15.16 5.13 2.06
CA GLN A 92 16.05 3.99 1.89
C GLN A 92 15.27 2.71 2.16
N PRO A 93 15.36 1.68 1.29
CA PRO A 93 14.68 0.43 1.55
C PRO A 93 15.28 -0.24 2.77
N LEU A 94 14.47 -1.06 3.43
CA LEU A 94 14.95 -2.10 4.33
C LEU A 94 16.09 -2.88 3.65
N LYS A 95 17.10 -3.31 4.42
CA LYS A 95 18.25 -4.01 3.82
C LYS A 95 17.86 -5.37 3.26
N GLU A 96 17.13 -6.16 4.04
CA GLU A 96 16.70 -7.51 3.71
C GLU A 96 15.60 -7.99 4.66
N ILE A 97 14.72 -8.87 4.18
CA ILE A 97 13.89 -9.70 5.05
C ILE A 97 14.72 -10.92 5.45
N GLU A 98 15.24 -10.91 6.67
CA GLU A 98 16.16 -11.95 7.19
C GLU A 98 15.52 -13.33 7.09
N LYS A 99 14.30 -13.46 7.61
CA LYS A 99 13.63 -14.76 7.75
C LYS A 99 12.12 -14.61 7.66
N ILE A 100 11.47 -15.62 7.08
CA ILE A 100 10.03 -15.80 7.22
C ILE A 100 9.80 -17.25 7.66
N ASP A 101 9.26 -17.43 8.87
CA ASP A 101 8.74 -18.72 9.32
C ASP A 101 7.24 -18.80 9.00
N THR A 102 6.78 -19.95 8.53
CA THR A 102 5.37 -20.19 8.22
C THR A 102 4.77 -21.28 9.10
N LEU A 103 3.53 -21.08 9.53
CA LEU A 103 2.80 -22.04 10.35
C LEU A 103 1.31 -22.01 10.00
N SER A 104 0.72 -23.17 9.72
CA SER A 104 -0.73 -23.31 9.62
C SER A 104 -1.34 -23.29 11.02
N VAL A 105 -2.29 -22.40 11.25
CA VAL A 105 -2.98 -22.22 12.53
C VAL A 105 -4.49 -22.19 12.32
N GLU A 106 -5.23 -22.59 13.35
CA GLU A 106 -6.67 -22.41 13.42
C GLU A 106 -6.97 -21.17 14.29
N ILE A 107 -7.76 -20.24 13.77
CA ILE A 107 -8.22 -19.05 14.50
C ILE A 107 -9.73 -19.16 14.70
N SER A 108 -10.18 -19.03 15.94
CA SER A 108 -11.60 -18.93 16.28
C SER A 108 -12.04 -17.46 16.28
N LYS A 109 -13.11 -17.16 15.55
CA LYS A 109 -13.75 -15.84 15.50
C LYS A 109 -15.25 -16.00 15.26
N SER A 110 -16.08 -15.24 15.97
CA SER A 110 -17.55 -15.30 15.90
C SER A 110 -18.14 -16.71 16.06
N GLY A 111 -17.49 -17.58 16.84
CA GLY A 111 -17.92 -18.98 17.03
C GLY A 111 -17.63 -19.92 15.84
N PHE A 112 -16.87 -19.47 14.84
CA PHE A 112 -16.36 -20.28 13.73
C PHE A 112 -14.85 -20.46 13.84
N THR A 113 -14.35 -21.60 13.38
CA THR A 113 -12.91 -21.87 13.26
C THR A 113 -12.48 -21.71 11.81
N TYR A 114 -11.40 -20.96 11.61
CA TYR A 114 -10.83 -20.68 10.31
C TYR A 114 -9.36 -21.10 10.25
N ASP A 115 -8.99 -21.80 9.19
CA ASP A 115 -7.58 -22.04 8.90
C ASP A 115 -6.95 -20.75 8.38
N ARG A 116 -5.76 -20.44 8.91
CA ARG A 116 -4.92 -19.33 8.49
C ARG A 116 -3.50 -19.81 8.33
N LEU A 117 -2.77 -19.16 7.42
CA LEU A 117 -1.33 -19.30 7.37
C LEU A 117 -0.71 -18.10 8.06
N GLN A 118 0.00 -18.37 9.14
CA GLN A 118 0.79 -17.40 9.88
C GLN A 118 2.15 -17.23 9.21
N TYR A 119 2.62 -15.99 9.17
CA TYR A 119 3.99 -15.61 8.81
C TYR A 119 4.63 -14.88 9.98
N LYS A 120 5.80 -15.34 10.40
CA LYS A 120 6.68 -14.61 11.30
C LYS A 120 7.83 -14.02 10.50
N ILE A 121 7.74 -12.73 10.21
CA ILE A 121 8.63 -12.01 9.31
C ILE A 121 9.67 -11.27 10.15
N THR A 122 10.93 -11.69 10.07
CA THR A 122 12.03 -11.08 10.81
C THR A 122 12.84 -10.17 9.92
N PHE A 123 13.08 -8.95 10.37
CA PHE A 123 13.85 -7.92 9.68
C PHE A 123 14.54 -6.98 10.68
N ASN A 124 15.49 -6.18 10.20
CA ASN A 124 16.15 -5.16 11.02
C ASN A 124 15.74 -3.75 10.60
N ASP A 125 15.48 -2.92 11.60
CA ASP A 125 15.34 -1.49 11.42
C ASP A 125 16.62 -0.84 10.86
N ARG A 126 16.44 0.27 10.13
CA ARG A 126 17.58 1.05 9.66
C ARG A 126 18.05 2.01 10.74
N PRO A 127 19.35 2.03 11.08
CA PRO A 127 19.80 2.76 12.25
C PRO A 127 19.90 4.27 12.01
N ASN A 128 19.66 5.05 13.07
CA ASN A 128 19.86 6.51 13.15
C ASN A 128 18.91 7.38 12.30
N GLU A 129 17.75 6.85 11.90
CA GLU A 129 16.69 7.62 11.23
C GLU A 129 15.31 7.15 11.71
N ASP A 130 14.30 8.01 11.59
CA ASP A 130 12.89 7.64 11.79
C ASP A 130 12.37 6.95 10.55
N ASN A 131 12.05 5.65 10.69
CA ASN A 131 11.57 4.84 9.60
C ASN A 131 10.07 4.60 9.68
N TYR A 132 9.45 4.70 8.52
CA TYR A 132 8.04 4.43 8.31
C TYR A 132 7.92 3.34 7.27
N TYR A 133 7.08 2.36 7.56
CA TYR A 133 6.96 1.16 6.78
C TYR A 133 5.51 0.86 6.41
N ARG A 134 5.36 0.07 5.36
CA ARG A 134 4.10 -0.54 4.95
C ARG A 134 4.33 -2.00 4.60
N ILE A 135 3.47 -2.88 5.09
CA ILE A 135 3.46 -4.30 4.68
C ILE A 135 2.34 -4.55 3.67
N LEU A 136 2.66 -5.28 2.60
CA LEU A 136 1.69 -5.91 1.73
C LEU A 136 1.94 -7.42 1.74
N VAL A 137 0.86 -8.18 1.89
CA VAL A 137 0.87 -9.63 1.74
C VAL A 137 0.13 -9.95 0.45
N ASP A 138 0.88 -10.29 -0.60
CA ASP A 138 0.35 -10.59 -1.93
C ASP A 138 0.25 -12.11 -2.11
N LEU A 139 -0.98 -12.62 -2.13
CA LEU A 139 -1.26 -13.99 -2.52
C LEU A 139 -1.36 -14.06 -4.05
N GLN A 140 -0.36 -14.68 -4.67
CA GLN A 140 -0.26 -14.88 -6.11
C GLN A 140 -0.74 -16.27 -6.49
N ILE A 141 -1.86 -16.33 -7.21
CA ILE A 141 -2.50 -17.58 -7.63
C ILE A 141 -2.34 -17.73 -9.13
N SER A 142 -1.51 -18.67 -9.56
CA SER A 142 -1.32 -19.02 -10.96
C SER A 142 -2.45 -19.92 -11.44
N ILE A 143 -3.30 -19.39 -12.32
CA ILE A 143 -4.44 -20.11 -12.90
C ILE A 143 -4.35 -20.16 -14.42
N PRO A 144 -4.77 -21.26 -15.07
CA PRO A 144 -4.96 -21.28 -16.51
C PRO A 144 -6.15 -20.40 -16.89
N ASP A 145 -5.95 -19.52 -17.85
CA ASP A 145 -6.99 -18.71 -18.48
C ASP A 145 -7.07 -19.03 -19.96
N TYR A 146 -8.25 -19.47 -20.41
CA TYR A 146 -8.49 -19.89 -21.77
C TYR A 146 -9.00 -18.71 -22.60
N ASN A 147 -8.26 -18.37 -23.65
CA ASN A 147 -8.64 -17.31 -24.57
C ASN A 147 -9.46 -17.89 -25.73
N PHE A 148 -10.77 -17.62 -25.73
CA PHE A 148 -11.71 -18.10 -26.75
C PHE A 148 -11.43 -17.56 -28.16
N ASP A 149 -10.75 -16.42 -28.29
CA ASP A 149 -10.44 -15.82 -29.60
C ASP A 149 -9.21 -16.44 -30.26
N THR A 150 -8.31 -17.03 -29.47
CA THR A 150 -7.04 -17.60 -29.94
C THR A 150 -6.95 -19.12 -29.79
N ASP A 151 -7.88 -19.75 -29.06
CA ASP A 151 -7.85 -21.19 -28.72
C ASP A 151 -6.56 -21.58 -27.96
N GLU A 152 -6.03 -20.63 -27.17
CA GLU A 152 -4.82 -20.80 -26.37
C GLU A 152 -5.14 -20.68 -24.88
N THR A 153 -4.47 -21.49 -24.06
CA THR A 153 -4.48 -21.35 -22.60
C THR A 153 -3.20 -20.68 -22.16
N VAL A 154 -3.33 -19.54 -21.47
CA VAL A 154 -2.20 -18.82 -20.88
C VAL A 154 -2.33 -18.86 -19.35
N MET A 155 -1.20 -18.99 -18.66
CA MET A 155 -1.20 -18.86 -17.20
C MET A 155 -1.33 -17.38 -16.84
N LYS A 156 -2.33 -17.04 -16.03
CA LYS A 156 -2.48 -15.72 -15.43
C LYS A 156 -2.25 -15.80 -13.94
N ILE A 157 -1.56 -14.81 -13.41
CA ILE A 157 -1.39 -14.63 -11.97
C ILE A 157 -2.52 -13.72 -11.49
N LYS A 158 -3.35 -14.23 -10.58
CA LYS A 158 -4.29 -13.41 -9.83
C LYS A 158 -3.65 -13.00 -8.51
N HIS A 159 -3.64 -11.70 -8.26
CA HIS A 159 -3.16 -11.12 -7.01
C HIS A 159 -4.33 -10.95 -6.05
N SER A 160 -4.10 -11.25 -4.77
CA SER A 160 -5.05 -11.02 -3.68
C SER A 160 -4.29 -10.43 -2.50
N TYR A 161 -4.49 -9.15 -2.27
CA TYR A 161 -3.88 -8.41 -1.16
C TYR A 161 -4.78 -8.47 0.05
N GLY A 162 -4.23 -8.87 1.20
CA GLY A 162 -4.95 -8.87 2.47
C GLY A 162 -4.24 -9.69 3.53
N PHE A 163 -4.29 -9.20 4.77
CA PHE A 163 -3.76 -9.90 5.92
C PHE A 163 -4.54 -9.53 7.18
N GLU A 164 -4.43 -10.36 8.20
CA GLU A 164 -4.90 -10.10 9.55
C GLU A 164 -3.64 -9.96 10.44
N ALA A 165 -3.63 -9.04 11.39
CA ALA A 165 -2.48 -8.78 12.27
C ALA A 165 -2.87 -8.54 13.72
N HIS A 166 -3.98 -9.14 14.15
CA HIS A 166 -4.63 -8.85 15.43
C HIS A 166 -3.72 -9.08 16.65
N ASP A 167 -2.69 -9.93 16.59
CA ASP A 167 -1.78 -10.18 17.72
C ASP A 167 -0.42 -9.48 17.61
N ASP A 168 -0.17 -8.72 16.53
CA ASP A 168 1.09 -8.02 16.32
C ASP A 168 1.06 -6.64 17.00
N ILE A 169 1.99 -6.43 17.93
CA ILE A 169 2.02 -5.22 18.77
C ILE A 169 2.27 -3.95 17.94
N VAL A 170 3.05 -4.06 16.86
CA VAL A 170 3.39 -2.90 16.01
C VAL A 170 2.22 -2.57 15.10
N LEU A 171 1.62 -3.56 14.45
CA LEU A 171 0.52 -3.34 13.52
C LEU A 171 -0.80 -2.95 14.21
N THR A 172 -0.96 -3.26 15.50
CA THR A 172 -2.13 -2.89 16.33
C THR A 172 -1.92 -1.63 17.17
N ASP A 173 -0.86 -0.86 16.93
CA ASP A 173 -0.48 0.30 17.74
C ASP A 173 -0.38 0.00 19.25
N GLY A 174 -0.12 -1.27 19.62
CA GLY A 174 -0.01 -1.75 21.00
C GLY A 174 -1.28 -2.29 21.62
N HIS A 175 -2.31 -2.54 20.82
CA HIS A 175 -3.59 -3.11 21.26
C HIS A 175 -3.84 -4.49 20.62
N PRO A 176 -2.97 -5.49 20.89
CA PRO A 176 -3.19 -6.82 20.34
C PRO A 176 -4.47 -7.44 20.92
N SER A 177 -5.24 -8.08 20.07
CA SER A 177 -6.47 -8.80 20.39
C SER A 177 -6.37 -10.27 19.98
N THR A 178 -7.24 -11.08 20.58
CA THR A 178 -7.50 -12.44 20.11
C THR A 178 -8.76 -12.43 19.23
N GLY A 179 -8.91 -13.40 18.33
CA GLY A 179 -10.03 -13.43 17.36
C GLY A 179 -11.43 -13.39 17.98
N ASP A 180 -11.59 -13.78 19.25
CA ASP A 180 -12.85 -13.69 20.01
C ASP A 180 -13.04 -12.33 20.73
N ASP A 181 -11.96 -11.58 20.98
CA ASP A 181 -12.01 -10.26 21.63
C ASP A 181 -12.43 -9.15 20.64
N ASP A 182 -12.15 -9.32 19.34
CA ASP A 182 -12.57 -8.38 18.28
C ASP A 182 -14.10 -8.21 18.22
N ASP A 183 -14.86 -9.27 18.52
CA ASP A 183 -16.33 -9.26 18.49
C ASP A 183 -16.97 -8.88 19.83
N ASN A 184 -16.20 -8.95 20.93
CA ASN A 184 -16.70 -8.80 22.31
C ASN A 184 -16.09 -7.60 23.06
N GLY A 185 -15.25 -6.80 22.40
CA GLY A 185 -14.62 -5.62 22.98
C GLY A 185 -15.63 -4.54 23.37
N ILE A 186 -15.45 -3.96 24.56
CA ILE A 186 -16.14 -2.72 25.00
C ILE A 186 -15.63 -1.49 24.21
N PHE A 187 -14.50 -1.65 23.50
CA PHE A 187 -13.85 -0.63 22.70
C PHE A 187 -13.63 -1.17 21.28
N ASP A 188 -14.04 -0.41 20.28
CA ASP A 188 -13.78 -0.77 18.90
C ASP A 188 -12.29 -0.58 18.59
N ASN A 189 -11.64 -1.62 18.09
CA ASN A 189 -10.25 -1.55 17.63
C ASN A 189 -10.23 -1.14 16.16
N ILE A 190 -9.47 -0.09 15.85
CA ILE A 190 -9.30 0.34 14.47
C ILE A 190 -8.30 -0.59 13.79
N GLU A 191 -8.80 -1.41 12.87
CA GLU A 191 -7.97 -2.31 12.07
C GLU A 191 -7.01 -1.54 11.16
N ASN A 192 -5.76 -1.99 11.09
CA ASN A 192 -4.73 -1.40 10.23
C ASN A 192 -4.85 -1.92 8.77
N LYS A 193 -5.88 -1.44 8.06
CA LYS A 193 -6.22 -1.85 6.68
C LYS A 193 -5.10 -1.56 5.68
N TYR A 194 -4.35 -0.47 5.93
CA TYR A 194 -3.26 -0.05 5.03
C TYR A 194 -1.91 -0.70 5.35
N GLY A 195 -1.80 -1.43 6.47
CA GLY A 195 -0.58 -2.11 6.91
C GLY A 195 0.59 -1.19 7.19
N VAL A 196 0.32 0.03 7.67
CA VAL A 196 1.35 1.04 7.93
C VAL A 196 1.81 1.01 9.39
N PHE A 197 3.11 1.16 9.62
CA PHE A 197 3.71 1.17 10.96
C PHE A 197 5.01 1.97 10.98
N ASP A 198 5.41 2.44 12.16
CA ASP A 198 6.71 3.09 12.38
C ASP A 198 7.63 2.23 13.25
N ASP A 199 8.89 2.63 13.32
CA ASP A 199 9.93 1.93 14.07
C ASP A 199 9.97 2.22 15.58
N SER A 200 9.02 2.99 16.12
CA SER A 200 9.09 3.50 17.50
C SER A 200 9.23 2.40 18.57
N ARG A 201 8.70 1.20 18.30
CA ARG A 201 8.72 0.04 19.21
C ARG A 201 9.91 -0.90 19.00
N PHE A 202 10.69 -0.74 17.94
CA PHE A 202 11.83 -1.61 17.60
C PHE A 202 13.03 -0.85 17.03
N LYS A 203 13.14 0.44 17.39
CA LYS A 203 14.17 1.37 16.93
C LYS A 203 15.58 0.80 17.01
N ASN A 204 16.34 0.89 15.91
CA ASN A 204 17.70 0.39 15.75
C ASN A 204 17.86 -1.10 16.12
N SER A 205 16.80 -1.91 15.99
CA SER A 205 16.81 -3.32 16.41
C SER A 205 16.10 -4.24 15.42
N SER A 206 16.23 -5.54 15.66
CA SER A 206 15.51 -6.57 14.91
C SER A 206 14.06 -6.68 15.43
N TYR A 207 13.11 -6.88 14.52
CA TYR A 207 11.71 -7.13 14.84
C TYR A 207 11.19 -8.37 14.12
N THR A 208 10.36 -9.16 14.80
CA THR A 208 9.63 -10.28 14.20
C THR A 208 8.14 -9.96 14.20
N MET A 209 7.64 -9.58 13.03
CA MET A 209 6.25 -9.26 12.78
C MET A 209 5.42 -10.53 12.57
N THR A 210 4.21 -10.57 13.13
CA THR A 210 3.26 -11.68 12.91
C THR A 210 2.07 -11.22 12.07
N VAL A 211 1.83 -11.87 10.95
CA VAL A 211 0.63 -11.64 10.13
C VAL A 211 0.03 -12.96 9.68
N TYR A 212 -1.24 -12.93 9.35
CA TYR A 212 -1.99 -14.08 8.86
C TYR A 212 -2.60 -13.75 7.51
N ASN A 213 -2.65 -14.72 6.61
CA ASN A 213 -3.54 -14.61 5.46
C ASN A 213 -4.45 -15.83 5.36
N ASN A 214 -5.59 -15.60 4.72
CA ASN A 214 -6.46 -16.68 4.30
C ASN A 214 -5.92 -17.23 2.98
N ILE A 215 -5.27 -18.39 3.05
CA ILE A 215 -4.78 -19.05 1.85
C ILE A 215 -5.84 -19.90 1.16
N ARG A 216 -7.07 -20.07 1.67
CA ARG A 216 -8.06 -20.97 1.05
C ARG A 216 -8.33 -20.59 -0.40
N ALA A 217 -8.20 -21.57 -1.31
CA ALA A 217 -8.49 -21.39 -2.72
C ALA A 217 -9.88 -20.75 -2.89
N PRO A 218 -10.01 -19.73 -3.75
CA PRO A 218 -11.30 -19.11 -3.98
C PRO A 218 -12.36 -20.16 -4.35
N ARG A 219 -13.50 -20.16 -3.65
CA ARG A 219 -14.57 -21.16 -3.83
C ARG A 219 -15.12 -21.28 -5.26
N TYR A 220 -14.82 -20.32 -6.13
CA TYR A 220 -15.22 -20.33 -7.54
C TYR A 220 -14.33 -21.22 -8.43
N LEU A 221 -13.19 -21.71 -7.94
CA LEU A 221 -12.37 -22.69 -8.66
C LEU A 221 -13.00 -24.08 -8.47
N GLN A 222 -14.05 -24.35 -9.27
CA GLN A 222 -14.87 -25.57 -9.18
C GLN A 222 -14.22 -26.83 -9.76
N LEU A 223 -12.96 -26.76 -10.21
CA LEU A 223 -12.28 -27.85 -10.90
C LEU A 223 -10.92 -28.16 -10.26
N PRO A 224 -10.47 -29.44 -10.29
CA PRO A 224 -9.12 -29.80 -9.89
C PRO A 224 -8.14 -29.24 -10.93
N VAL A 225 -7.68 -28.02 -10.69
CA VAL A 225 -6.68 -27.35 -11.51
C VAL A 225 -5.38 -27.36 -10.73
N ASN A 226 -4.28 -27.76 -11.37
CA ASN A 226 -2.94 -27.55 -10.82
C ASN A 226 -2.73 -26.03 -10.69
N ILE A 227 -2.86 -25.54 -9.47
CA ILE A 227 -2.68 -24.13 -9.13
C ILE A 227 -1.42 -24.04 -8.32
N GLU A 228 -0.52 -23.19 -8.76
CA GLU A 228 0.65 -22.79 -7.99
C GLU A 228 0.27 -21.55 -7.19
N VAL A 229 0.59 -21.59 -5.90
CA VAL A 229 0.35 -20.49 -4.98
C VAL A 229 1.69 -19.99 -4.47
N ASP A 230 1.97 -18.73 -4.72
CA ASP A 230 3.08 -18.02 -4.12
C ASP A 230 2.54 -16.95 -3.18
N VAL A 231 3.28 -16.68 -2.11
CA VAL A 231 3.01 -15.54 -1.24
C VAL A 231 4.22 -14.64 -1.26
N VAL A 232 4.02 -13.40 -1.66
CA VAL A 232 5.07 -12.39 -1.64
C VAL A 232 4.81 -11.45 -0.48
N ILE A 233 5.76 -11.40 0.45
CA ILE A 233 5.78 -10.40 1.51
C ILE A 233 6.55 -9.21 0.99
N HIS A 234 5.86 -8.07 0.85
CA HIS A 234 6.48 -6.79 0.50
C HIS A 234 6.56 -5.93 1.76
N LEU A 235 7.78 -5.49 2.11
CA LEU A 235 8.03 -4.46 3.10
C LEU A 235 8.51 -3.20 2.38
N LEU A 236 7.64 -2.19 2.35
CA LEU A 236 7.90 -0.91 1.75
C LEU A 236 8.41 0.05 2.83
N SER A 237 9.52 0.73 2.57
CA SER A 237 9.88 1.96 3.28
C SER A 237 9.19 3.12 2.58
N ILE A 238 8.42 3.91 3.33
CA ILE A 238 7.58 4.99 2.81
C ILE A 238 7.98 6.33 3.41
N THR A 239 7.66 7.42 2.71
CA THR A 239 7.85 8.77 3.30
C THR A 239 6.97 8.99 4.53
N GLU A 240 7.43 9.81 5.47
CA GLU A 240 6.67 10.18 6.68
C GLU A 240 5.28 10.74 6.36
N THR A 241 5.17 11.60 5.32
CA THR A 241 3.87 12.17 4.94
C THR A 241 2.92 11.09 4.41
N GLU A 242 3.42 10.12 3.65
CA GLU A 242 2.61 8.98 3.19
C GLU A 242 2.14 8.13 4.37
N TYR A 243 3.01 7.86 5.34
CA TYR A 243 2.64 7.14 6.57
C TYR A 243 1.48 7.80 7.30
N TYR A 244 1.61 9.09 7.63
CA TYR A 244 0.54 9.80 8.33
C TYR A 244 -0.72 9.96 7.48
N TYR A 245 -0.59 10.09 6.16
CA TYR A 245 -1.72 10.15 5.25
C TYR A 245 -2.51 8.83 5.27
N LEU A 246 -1.82 7.70 5.14
CA LEU A 246 -2.45 6.38 5.20
C LEU A 246 -3.02 6.08 6.58
N LYS A 247 -2.36 6.50 7.68
CA LYS A 247 -2.94 6.43 9.03
C LYS A 247 -4.23 7.25 9.15
N ALA A 248 -4.25 8.47 8.64
CA ALA A 248 -5.43 9.31 8.68
C ALA A 248 -6.59 8.72 7.84
N LEU A 249 -6.29 8.16 6.66
CA LEU A 249 -7.27 7.42 5.86
C LEU A 249 -7.80 6.18 6.59
N ASN A 250 -6.92 5.43 7.26
CA ASN A 250 -7.30 4.25 8.03
C ASN A 250 -8.34 4.57 9.11
N LEU A 251 -8.16 5.71 9.80
CA LEU A 251 -9.12 6.21 10.79
C LEU A 251 -10.43 6.66 10.13
N LEU A 252 -10.36 7.43 9.04
CA LEU A 252 -11.54 7.91 8.31
C LEU A 252 -12.43 6.80 7.76
N GLU A 253 -11.82 5.70 7.31
CA GLU A 253 -12.50 4.53 6.74
C GLU A 253 -12.81 3.45 7.79
N SER A 254 -12.58 3.74 9.07
CA SER A 254 -12.92 2.84 10.16
C SER A 254 -14.41 2.93 10.48
N ASP A 255 -15.05 1.79 10.70
CA ASP A 255 -16.43 1.73 11.18
C ASP A 255 -16.59 2.34 12.60
N SER A 256 -15.47 2.49 13.33
CA SER A 256 -15.41 3.12 14.66
C SER A 256 -15.38 4.65 14.60
N TYR A 257 -15.14 5.24 13.42
CA TYR A 257 -15.10 6.68 13.25
C TYR A 257 -16.49 7.25 12.92
N ASP A 258 -17.10 7.89 13.90
CA ASP A 258 -18.33 8.66 13.75
C ASP A 258 -18.03 10.17 13.66
N GLU A 259 -18.30 10.75 12.48
CA GLU A 259 -18.10 12.17 12.15
C GLU A 259 -18.87 13.16 13.05
N THR A 260 -19.92 12.70 13.74
CA THR A 260 -20.75 13.55 14.60
C THR A 260 -20.19 13.71 16.00
N ILE A 261 -19.44 12.71 16.49
CA ILE A 261 -18.88 12.68 17.85
C ILE A 261 -17.37 12.87 17.87
N ASN A 262 -16.67 12.41 16.83
CA ASN A 262 -15.22 12.49 16.75
C ASN A 262 -14.76 13.83 16.21
N GLU A 263 -13.55 14.24 16.60
CA GLU A 263 -12.92 15.42 16.03
C GLU A 263 -12.63 15.21 14.54
N PRO A 264 -12.84 16.24 13.68
CA PRO A 264 -12.52 16.13 12.26
C PRO A 264 -11.05 15.77 12.02
N ILE A 265 -10.83 14.65 11.35
CA ILE A 265 -9.48 14.21 10.95
C ILE A 265 -8.91 15.19 9.92
N ARG A 266 -7.69 15.67 10.18
CA ARG A 266 -6.93 16.49 9.25
C ARG A 266 -6.01 15.62 8.42
N LEU A 267 -6.28 15.51 7.13
CA LEU A 267 -5.37 14.83 6.21
C LEU A 267 -4.04 15.60 6.09
N PRO A 268 -2.89 14.94 6.27
CA PRO A 268 -1.58 15.54 6.03
C PRO A 268 -1.43 16.03 4.59
N SER A 269 -0.64 17.09 4.41
CA SER A 269 -0.29 17.60 3.09
C SER A 269 1.15 18.11 3.08
N ASN A 270 1.92 17.68 2.09
CA ASN A 270 3.26 18.21 1.79
C ASN A 270 3.30 19.03 0.50
N VAL A 271 2.13 19.36 -0.06
CA VAL A 271 2.01 20.19 -1.26
C VAL A 271 1.93 21.66 -0.89
N ASN A 272 2.90 22.43 -1.36
CA ASN A 272 2.94 23.88 -1.27
C ASN A 272 2.14 24.50 -2.41
N GLY A 273 1.44 25.62 -2.16
CA GLY A 273 0.61 26.29 -3.18
C GLY A 273 -0.68 25.54 -3.55
N GLY A 274 -1.02 24.49 -2.81
CA GLY A 274 -2.21 23.67 -3.01
C GLY A 274 -2.46 22.73 -1.83
N LEU A 275 -3.22 21.67 -2.08
CA LEU A 275 -3.48 20.59 -1.12
C LEU A 275 -3.17 19.24 -1.77
N GLY A 276 -2.79 18.28 -0.93
CA GLY A 276 -2.59 16.88 -1.32
C GLY A 276 -1.29 16.28 -0.79
N VAL A 277 -1.02 15.04 -1.20
CA VAL A 277 0.10 14.24 -0.72
C VAL A 277 0.95 13.73 -1.88
N ILE A 278 2.25 13.90 -1.78
CA ILE A 278 3.23 13.18 -2.59
C ILE A 278 3.98 12.22 -1.68
N GLY A 279 3.78 10.92 -1.88
CA GLY A 279 4.51 9.84 -1.23
C GLY A 279 5.42 9.14 -2.22
N ILE A 280 6.55 8.62 -1.74
CA ILE A 280 7.42 7.72 -2.49
C ILE A 280 7.77 6.52 -1.62
N SER A 281 7.70 5.32 -2.19
CA SER A 281 8.03 4.08 -1.52
C SER A 281 9.15 3.31 -2.21
N THR A 282 10.02 2.70 -1.41
CA THR A 282 11.01 1.72 -1.86
C THR A 282 10.72 0.36 -1.24
N GLU A 283 10.95 -0.72 -1.98
CA GLU A 283 10.50 -2.05 -1.57
C GLU A 283 11.66 -2.99 -1.22
N THR A 284 11.43 -3.86 -0.26
CA THR A 284 12.13 -5.14 -0.10
C THR A 284 11.10 -6.25 0.00
N SER A 285 11.24 -7.28 -0.82
CA SER A 285 10.30 -8.40 -0.83
C SER A 285 10.97 -9.76 -0.76
N LYS A 286 10.17 -10.75 -0.36
CA LYS A 286 10.58 -12.15 -0.31
C LYS A 286 9.40 -13.05 -0.65
N THR A 287 9.60 -13.91 -1.64
CA THR A 287 8.60 -14.88 -2.11
C THR A 287 8.71 -16.19 -1.32
N ILE A 288 7.55 -16.74 -0.98
CA ILE A 288 7.38 -18.05 -0.35
C ILE A 288 6.58 -18.91 -1.32
N HIS A 289 7.17 -20.03 -1.74
CA HIS A 289 6.55 -20.93 -2.71
C HIS A 289 5.73 -22.02 -2.01
N PHE A 290 4.49 -22.21 -2.43
CA PHE A 290 3.60 -23.30 -2.00
C PHE A 290 3.23 -24.22 -3.18
N PRO A 291 4.17 -25.02 -3.71
CA PRO A 291 3.95 -25.84 -4.89
C PRO A 291 2.92 -26.97 -4.69
N ASP A 292 2.78 -27.49 -3.46
CA ASP A 292 1.87 -28.58 -3.11
C ASP A 292 0.61 -28.10 -2.37
N TYR A 293 0.14 -26.89 -2.68
CA TYR A 293 -0.98 -26.25 -1.99
C TYR A 293 -2.22 -27.17 -1.87
N TRP A 294 -2.58 -27.89 -2.94
CA TRP A 294 -3.71 -28.82 -2.97
C TRP A 294 -3.50 -30.13 -2.19
N ALA A 295 -2.26 -30.52 -1.87
CA ALA A 295 -2.03 -31.75 -1.11
C ALA A 295 -2.37 -31.59 0.39
N ARG A 296 -2.61 -30.35 0.84
CA ARG A 296 -2.91 -30.01 2.24
C ARG A 296 -4.41 -29.81 2.54
N TYR A 297 -5.28 -29.79 1.52
CA TYR A 297 -6.71 -29.53 1.65
C TYR A 297 -7.57 -30.45 0.78
#